data_AF-A0A8C5QBV9-F1
#
_entry.id   AF-A0A8C5QBV9-F1
#
_cell.length_a   1.000
_cell.length_b   1.000
_cell.length_c   1.000
_cell.angle_alpha   90.00
_cell.angle_beta   90.00
_cell.angle_gamma   90.00
#
_symmetry.space_group_name_H-M   'P 1'
#
loop_
_entity.id
_entity.type
_entity.pdbx_description
1 polymer ?
#
loop_
_entity_poly.entity_id
_entity_poly.type
_entity_poly.pdbx_seq_one_letter_code
_entity_poly.pdbx_strand_id
1 'polypeptide(L)'
;MDKKEVASGNEAFQFRMGLNDNKAGMEGLDKEKINKIIMDATKGSRFYDNELKKDQQVNQRIEKMMQQKAQLTSQQIKKAQIQVDRLALELEKRRDLARVIVHIDMDAFYAAVEMRDNPELKDKPMAVGSMSMLSTSNYLARRFGVRAAMPGFIAKKLCPDLTIVPLNFDKYRAVSTEVREILADYDPNFLPLSLDEAYLDITDHLKERLSWPEEKRQYVIRTGNVMEEETLDGAGEQCTSPVLFDDSPSTTDEQNDVKCVTFGLSTEDAVNEMRFRIEQKTTITASAGIECRAGLKISRDICFWFSWPLKARSVLSIA
;
A
#
# COMPACT_ATOMS: atom_id res chain seq x y z
N MET A 1 7.30 36.75 22.12
CA MET A 1 5.82 36.72 22.23
C MET A 1 5.32 36.02 20.98
N ASP A 2 5.31 34.69 20.99
CA ASP A 2 4.64 33.91 19.94
C ASP A 2 3.39 33.30 20.57
N LYS A 3 2.25 33.93 20.31
CA LYS A 3 0.95 33.34 20.59
C LYS A 3 0.78 32.17 19.62
N LYS A 4 1.16 30.96 20.04
CA LYS A 4 0.55 29.76 19.46
C LYS A 4 -0.93 29.82 19.82
N GLU A 5 -1.78 30.06 18.84
CA GLU A 5 -3.22 29.90 18.96
C GLU A 5 -3.50 28.51 19.53
N VAL A 6 -3.99 28.49 20.76
CA VAL A 6 -4.57 27.30 21.35
C VAL A 6 -5.91 27.15 20.63
N ALA A 7 -5.99 26.18 19.72
CA ALA A 7 -7.23 25.84 19.02
C ALA A 7 -8.37 25.76 20.05
N SER A 8 -9.50 26.39 19.75
CA SER A 8 -10.66 26.38 20.63
C SER A 8 -11.11 24.93 20.86
N GLY A 9 -11.70 24.62 22.03
CA GLY A 9 -12.10 23.25 22.37
C GLY A 9 -13.01 22.57 21.33
N ASN A 10 -13.77 23.35 20.56
CA ASN A 10 -14.58 22.85 19.44
C ASN A 10 -13.75 22.47 18.20
N GLU A 11 -12.69 23.22 17.87
CA GLU A 11 -11.81 22.92 16.74
C GLU A 11 -10.96 21.67 17.00
N ALA A 12 -10.48 21.50 18.24
CA ALA A 12 -9.72 20.32 18.63
C ALA A 12 -10.55 19.03 18.56
N PHE A 13 -11.83 19.11 18.94
CA PHE A 13 -12.77 17.99 18.83
C PHE A 13 -13.11 17.67 17.37
N GLN A 14 -13.33 18.69 16.54
CA GLN A 14 -13.53 18.53 15.10
C GLN A 14 -12.34 17.85 14.41
N PHE A 15 -11.11 18.06 14.89
CA PHE A 15 -9.92 17.43 14.34
C PHE A 15 -9.83 15.93 14.63
N ARG A 16 -10.40 15.45 15.74
CA ARG A 16 -10.31 14.02 16.15
C ARG A 16 -11.44 13.17 15.61
N MET A 17 -12.63 13.75 15.49
CA MET A 17 -13.79 13.10 14.87
C MET A 17 -13.87 13.33 13.35
N GLY A 18 -13.16 14.34 12.85
CA GLY A 18 -13.14 14.70 11.44
C GLY A 18 -12.34 13.74 10.57
N LEU A 19 -12.35 14.05 9.28
CA LEU A 19 -11.56 13.40 8.26
C LEU A 19 -10.08 13.50 8.60
N ASN A 20 -9.48 12.34 8.82
CA ASN A 20 -8.04 12.18 8.75
C ASN A 20 -7.68 11.79 7.30
N ASP A 21 -6.90 12.61 6.64
CA ASP A 21 -6.49 12.49 5.24
C ASP A 21 -5.07 11.92 5.08
N ASN A 22 -4.44 11.45 6.16
CA ASN A 22 -3.11 10.83 6.12
C ASN A 22 -3.10 9.45 5.43
N LYS A 23 -4.10 9.13 4.60
CA LYS A 23 -4.21 7.87 3.87
C LYS A 23 -4.05 8.13 2.38
N ALA A 24 -3.26 7.29 1.71
CA ALA A 24 -2.98 7.41 0.28
C ALA A 24 -4.26 7.57 -0.57
N GLY A 25 -4.23 8.55 -1.49
CA GLY A 25 -5.36 8.85 -2.38
C GLY A 25 -6.44 9.73 -1.75
N MET A 26 -6.13 10.44 -0.67
CA MET A 26 -7.00 11.42 -0.01
C MET A 26 -6.39 12.83 0.00
N GLU A 27 -5.41 13.09 -0.86
CA GLU A 27 -4.75 14.38 -0.96
C GLU A 27 -5.68 15.43 -1.61
N GLY A 28 -5.61 16.68 -1.13
CA GLY A 28 -6.32 17.82 -1.74
C GLY A 28 -7.83 17.87 -1.51
N LEU A 29 -8.36 17.11 -0.54
CA LEU A 29 -9.79 17.12 -0.21
C LEU A 29 -10.20 18.36 0.60
N ASP A 30 -11.42 18.84 0.34
CA ASP A 30 -12.08 19.87 1.15
C ASP A 30 -12.51 19.28 2.50
N LYS A 31 -11.60 19.36 3.48
CA LYS A 31 -11.80 18.83 4.83
C LYS A 31 -12.96 19.50 5.54
N GLU A 32 -13.17 20.80 5.34
CA GLU A 32 -14.22 21.54 6.05
C GLU A 32 -15.60 21.04 5.63
N LYS A 33 -15.83 20.90 4.32
CA LYS A 33 -17.08 20.37 3.79
C LYS A 33 -17.33 18.94 4.24
N ILE A 34 -16.31 18.07 4.17
CA ILE A 34 -16.44 16.66 4.57
C ILE A 34 -16.72 16.57 6.08
N ASN A 35 -15.98 17.31 6.90
CA ASN A 35 -16.17 17.34 8.35
C ASN A 35 -17.56 17.86 8.74
N LYS A 36 -18.07 18.87 8.04
CA LYS A 36 -19.43 19.36 8.25
C LYS A 36 -20.47 18.26 8.04
N ILE A 37 -20.38 17.51 6.94
CA ILE A 37 -21.30 16.39 6.65
C ILE A 37 -21.19 15.29 7.72
N ILE A 38 -19.97 14.94 8.14
CA ILE A 38 -19.73 13.93 9.20
C ILE A 38 -20.35 14.41 10.52
N MET A 39 -20.13 15.66 10.90
CA MET A 39 -20.67 16.25 12.13
C MET A 39 -22.20 16.29 12.10
N ASP A 40 -22.80 16.77 11.01
CA ASP A 40 -24.25 16.84 10.85
C ASP A 40 -24.89 15.44 10.90
N ALA A 41 -24.19 14.41 10.42
CA ALA A 41 -24.66 13.02 10.48
C ALA A 41 -24.51 12.37 11.86
N THR A 42 -23.63 12.88 12.72
CA THR A 42 -23.21 12.21 13.96
C THR A 42 -23.72 12.93 15.22
N LYS A 43 -23.96 14.25 15.14
CA LYS A 43 -24.37 15.11 16.26
C LYS A 43 -25.64 14.59 16.94
N GLY A 44 -25.59 14.50 18.28
CA GLY A 44 -26.71 14.00 19.10
C GLY A 44 -26.81 12.48 19.22
N SER A 45 -25.87 11.72 18.65
CA SER A 45 -25.79 10.27 18.85
C SER A 45 -25.06 9.91 20.15
N ARG A 46 -25.35 8.71 20.70
CA ARG A 46 -24.59 8.16 21.84
C ARG A 46 -23.09 8.01 21.52
N PHE A 47 -22.75 7.74 20.27
CA PHE A 47 -21.37 7.67 19.80
C PHE A 47 -20.69 9.04 19.92
N TYR A 48 -21.35 10.10 19.46
CA TYR A 48 -20.87 11.48 19.56
C TYR A 48 -20.58 11.88 21.01
N ASP A 49 -21.51 11.61 21.93
CA ASP A 49 -21.34 11.95 23.35
C ASP A 49 -20.15 11.19 23.97
N ASN A 50 -19.96 9.94 23.58
CA ASN A 50 -18.82 9.14 24.03
C ASN A 50 -17.48 9.66 23.47
N GLU A 51 -17.44 10.06 22.19
CA GLU A 51 -16.25 10.69 21.61
C GLU A 51 -15.96 12.04 22.27
N LEU A 52 -16.98 12.84 22.61
CA LEU A 52 -16.80 14.09 23.36
C LEU A 52 -16.20 13.82 24.76
N LYS A 53 -16.67 12.77 25.45
CA LYS A 53 -16.11 12.36 26.74
C LYS A 53 -14.64 11.92 26.62
N LYS A 54 -14.29 11.12 25.59
CA LYS A 54 -12.89 10.73 25.33
C LYS A 54 -12.02 11.94 25.03
N ASP A 55 -12.54 12.88 24.25
CA ASP A 55 -11.83 14.11 23.90
C ASP A 55 -11.47 14.92 25.14
N GLN A 56 -12.43 15.10 26.05
CA GLN A 56 -12.23 15.74 27.35
C GLN A 56 -11.17 15.01 28.19
N GLN A 57 -11.20 13.68 28.25
CA GLN A 57 -10.19 12.90 28.97
C GLN A 57 -8.78 13.09 28.40
N VAL A 58 -8.66 13.12 27.07
CA VAL A 58 -7.39 13.40 26.40
C VAL A 58 -6.92 14.82 26.70
N ASN A 59 -7.81 15.81 26.68
CA ASN A 59 -7.48 17.21 27.01
C ASN A 59 -6.99 17.33 28.46
N GLN A 60 -7.68 16.71 29.41
CA GLN A 60 -7.24 16.65 30.81
C GLN A 60 -5.86 16.02 30.96
N ARG A 61 -5.55 14.96 30.20
CA ARG A 61 -4.24 14.33 30.18
C ARG A 61 -3.15 15.26 29.62
N ILE A 62 -3.46 16.00 28.56
CA ILE A 62 -2.57 17.01 27.97
C ILE A 62 -2.31 18.13 28.97
N GLU A 63 -3.34 18.65 29.64
CA GLU A 63 -3.19 19.69 30.67
C GLU A 63 -2.30 19.22 31.81
N LYS A 64 -2.52 18.00 32.33
CA LYS A 64 -1.66 17.41 33.36
C LYS A 64 -0.20 17.29 32.90
N MET A 65 0.02 16.87 31.66
CA MET A 65 1.36 16.77 31.07
C MET A 65 2.02 18.16 30.91
N MET A 66 1.24 19.18 30.54
CA MET A 66 1.72 20.56 30.42
C MET A 66 2.08 21.17 31.77
N GLN A 67 1.30 20.88 32.82
CA GLN A 67 1.61 21.27 34.19
C GLN A 67 2.91 20.60 34.69
N GLN A 68 3.07 19.29 34.44
CA GLN A 68 4.31 18.57 34.76
C GLN A 68 5.51 19.17 34.01
N LYS A 69 5.35 19.48 32.72
CA LYS A 69 6.39 20.13 31.91
C LYS A 69 6.80 21.49 32.48
N ALA A 70 5.83 22.28 32.97
CA ALA A 70 6.10 23.61 33.52
C ALA A 70 6.90 23.57 34.84
N GLN A 71 6.85 22.46 35.57
CA GLN A 71 7.61 22.27 36.82
C GLN A 71 9.05 21.82 36.60
N LEU A 72 9.43 21.46 35.35
CA LEU A 72 10.78 20.99 35.05
C LEU A 72 11.79 22.13 35.12
N THR A 73 12.84 21.91 35.92
CA THR A 73 13.96 22.85 36.03
C THR A 73 14.96 22.67 34.88
N SER A 74 15.66 23.75 34.52
CA SER A 74 16.73 23.70 33.52
C SER A 74 17.83 22.69 33.86
N GLN A 75 18.11 22.45 35.15
CA GLN A 75 19.10 21.48 35.59
C GLN A 75 18.63 20.03 35.34
N GLN A 76 17.36 19.71 35.63
CA GLN A 76 16.78 18.40 35.33
C GLN A 76 16.75 18.14 33.82
N ILE A 77 16.40 19.15 33.00
CA ILE A 77 16.41 19.04 31.54
C ILE A 77 17.83 18.76 31.04
N LYS A 78 18.83 19.51 31.51
CA LYS A 78 20.24 19.26 31.13
C LYS A 78 20.71 17.86 31.53
N LYS A 79 20.33 17.38 32.72
CA LYS A 79 20.67 16.01 33.17
C LYS A 79 20.02 14.96 32.28
N ALA A 80 18.73 15.12 31.96
CA ALA A 80 18.00 14.21 31.06
C ALA A 80 18.60 14.23 29.64
N GLN A 81 18.98 15.40 29.13
CA GLN A 81 19.62 15.54 27.83
C GLN A 81 20.90 14.72 27.76
N ILE A 82 21.80 14.83 28.75
CA ILE A 82 23.04 14.04 28.79
C ILE A 82 22.76 12.53 28.81
N GLN A 83 21.72 12.09 29.51
CA GLN A 83 21.33 10.67 29.56
C GLN A 83 20.79 10.18 28.21
N VAL A 84 19.91 10.97 27.58
CA VAL A 84 19.33 10.67 26.27
C VAL A 84 20.40 10.69 25.18
N ASP A 85 21.32 11.65 25.21
CA ASP A 85 22.42 11.75 24.24
C ASP A 85 23.36 10.55 24.34
N ARG A 86 23.65 10.08 25.56
CA ARG A 86 24.43 8.85 25.76
C ARG A 86 23.73 7.65 25.14
N LEU A 87 22.43 7.50 25.39
CA LEU A 87 21.64 6.42 24.79
C LEU A 87 21.57 6.53 23.27
N ALA A 88 21.39 7.74 22.73
CA ALA A 88 21.36 7.99 21.30
C ALA A 88 22.70 7.61 20.64
N LEU A 89 23.83 7.96 21.26
CA LEU A 89 25.16 7.53 20.80
C LEU A 89 25.31 6.01 20.81
N GLU A 90 24.78 5.31 21.82
CA GLU A 90 24.79 3.84 21.86
C GLU A 90 23.92 3.22 20.76
N LEU A 91 22.75 3.81 20.49
CA LEU A 91 21.86 3.36 19.42
C LEU A 91 22.46 3.61 18.03
N GLU A 92 23.06 4.77 17.79
CA GLU A 92 23.70 5.08 16.51
C GLU A 92 24.90 4.17 16.24
N LYS A 93 25.69 3.84 17.27
CA LYS A 93 26.78 2.86 17.16
C LYS A 93 26.31 1.47 16.77
N ARG A 94 25.07 1.10 17.09
CA ARG A 94 24.47 -0.21 16.78
C ARG A 94 23.61 -0.17 15.51
N ARG A 95 23.61 0.94 14.78
CA ARG A 95 22.82 1.08 13.56
C ARG A 95 23.36 0.16 12.48
N ASP A 96 22.53 -0.77 12.04
CA ASP A 96 22.79 -1.67 10.93
C ASP A 96 22.07 -1.16 9.68
N LEU A 97 22.82 -1.00 8.59
CA LEU A 97 22.33 -0.57 7.27
C LEU A 97 22.59 -1.64 6.20
N ALA A 98 23.12 -2.81 6.58
CA ALA A 98 23.47 -3.86 5.63
C ALA A 98 22.25 -4.63 5.13
N ARG A 99 21.14 -4.58 5.87
CA ARG A 99 19.91 -5.30 5.52
C ARG A 99 19.05 -4.52 4.55
N VAL A 100 18.37 -5.26 3.70
CA VAL A 100 17.36 -4.75 2.77
C VAL A 100 16.02 -5.36 3.13
N ILE A 101 15.23 -4.58 3.85
CA ILE A 101 13.89 -4.94 4.28
C ILE A 101 12.89 -4.35 3.30
N VAL A 102 11.98 -5.18 2.80
CA VAL A 102 10.89 -4.75 1.93
C VAL A 102 9.57 -4.91 2.66
N HIS A 103 8.73 -3.88 2.62
CA HIS A 103 7.36 -3.95 3.08
C HIS A 103 6.42 -3.91 1.87
N ILE A 104 5.67 -4.99 1.63
CA ILE A 104 4.65 -5.08 0.58
C ILE A 104 3.28 -4.78 1.20
N ASP A 105 2.46 -4.01 0.49
CA ASP A 105 1.07 -3.67 0.85
C ASP A 105 0.18 -3.69 -0.40
N MET A 106 -0.90 -4.47 -0.39
CA MET A 106 -1.81 -4.58 -1.53
C MET A 106 -2.72 -3.35 -1.66
N ASP A 107 -2.80 -2.80 -2.88
CA ASP A 107 -3.50 -1.53 -3.11
C ASP A 107 -5.03 -1.69 -2.98
N ALA A 108 -5.60 -1.06 -1.95
CA ALA A 108 -7.05 -1.13 -1.67
C ALA A 108 -7.61 -2.58 -1.64
N PHE A 109 -6.83 -3.51 -1.07
CA PHE A 109 -6.98 -4.96 -1.19
C PHE A 109 -8.40 -5.51 -1.40
N TYR A 110 -9.28 -5.45 -0.39
CA TYR A 110 -10.62 -6.05 -0.54
C TYR A 110 -11.43 -5.41 -1.66
N ALA A 111 -11.35 -4.09 -1.86
CA ALA A 111 -12.04 -3.43 -2.96
C ALA A 111 -11.43 -3.82 -4.32
N ALA A 112 -10.11 -4.02 -4.40
CA ALA A 112 -9.46 -4.49 -5.62
C ALA A 112 -9.89 -5.91 -6.01
N VAL A 113 -10.02 -6.82 -5.04
CA VAL A 113 -10.56 -8.18 -5.26
C VAL A 113 -11.98 -8.11 -5.81
N GLU A 114 -12.87 -7.30 -5.20
CA GLU A 114 -14.25 -7.18 -5.70
C GLU A 114 -14.33 -6.51 -7.09
N MET A 115 -13.47 -5.52 -7.38
CA MET A 115 -13.41 -4.89 -8.71
C MET A 115 -12.88 -5.82 -9.80
N ARG A 116 -11.99 -6.76 -9.44
CA ARG A 116 -11.49 -7.80 -10.34
C ARG A 116 -12.60 -8.79 -10.70
N ASP A 117 -13.31 -9.27 -9.68
CA ASP A 117 -14.35 -10.30 -9.85
C ASP A 117 -15.64 -9.72 -10.47
N ASN A 118 -15.89 -8.42 -10.30
CA ASN A 118 -17.00 -7.71 -10.92
C ASN A 118 -16.52 -6.43 -11.64
N PRO A 119 -16.23 -6.52 -12.96
CA PRO A 119 -15.73 -5.40 -13.75
C PRO A 119 -16.64 -4.15 -13.74
N GLU A 120 -17.95 -4.28 -13.48
CA GLU A 120 -18.87 -3.14 -13.41
C GLU A 120 -18.57 -2.17 -12.27
N LEU A 121 -17.77 -2.60 -11.28
CA LEU A 121 -17.37 -1.80 -10.11
C LEU A 121 -16.12 -0.95 -10.35
N LYS A 122 -15.35 -1.23 -11.41
CA LYS A 122 -14.04 -0.62 -11.66
C LYS A 122 -14.09 0.89 -11.82
N ASP A 123 -15.12 1.39 -12.49
CA ASP A 123 -15.30 2.81 -12.81
C ASP A 123 -16.28 3.52 -11.87
N LYS A 124 -16.67 2.88 -10.76
CA LYS A 124 -17.64 3.41 -9.80
C LYS A 124 -17.01 3.60 -8.41
N PRO A 125 -17.41 4.62 -7.64
CA PRO A 125 -17.01 4.72 -6.24
C PRO A 125 -17.61 3.53 -5.46
N MET A 126 -16.75 2.73 -4.83
CA MET A 126 -17.19 1.56 -4.08
C MET A 126 -16.43 1.36 -2.77
N ALA A 127 -17.09 0.72 -1.82
CA ALA A 127 -16.52 0.33 -0.53
C ALA A 127 -16.93 -1.08 -0.15
N VAL A 128 -16.08 -1.76 0.62
CA VAL A 128 -16.38 -3.10 1.15
C VAL A 128 -16.76 -2.99 2.63
N GLY A 129 -17.86 -3.61 3.02
CA GLY A 129 -18.35 -3.63 4.39
C GLY A 129 -19.88 -3.65 4.44
N SER A 130 -20.44 -2.79 5.29
CA SER A 130 -21.89 -2.67 5.49
C SER A 130 -22.28 -1.22 5.76
N MET A 131 -23.60 -0.97 5.86
CA MET A 131 -24.12 0.33 6.32
C MET A 131 -23.61 0.71 7.72
N SER A 132 -23.28 -0.27 8.56
CA SER A 132 -22.76 -0.06 9.91
C SER A 132 -21.29 0.34 9.92
N MET A 133 -20.46 -0.32 9.10
CA MET A 133 -19.01 -0.08 9.08
C MET A 133 -18.39 -0.51 7.75
N LEU A 134 -17.49 0.32 7.24
CA LEU A 134 -16.67 0.02 6.06
C LEU A 134 -15.29 -0.48 6.46
N SER A 135 -14.85 -1.56 5.81
CA SER A 135 -13.51 -2.14 5.98
C SER A 135 -12.49 -1.45 5.08
N THR A 136 -12.84 -1.19 3.82
CA THR A 136 -11.99 -0.44 2.88
C THR A 136 -12.82 0.22 1.77
N SER A 137 -12.17 1.05 0.96
CA SER A 137 -12.76 1.72 -0.20
C SER A 137 -11.75 1.82 -1.34
N ASN A 138 -12.25 1.82 -2.57
CA ASN A 138 -11.43 2.05 -3.75
C ASN A 138 -10.97 3.52 -3.83
N TYR A 139 -9.93 3.78 -4.62
CA TYR A 139 -9.36 5.12 -4.74
C TYR A 139 -10.37 6.16 -5.27
N LEU A 140 -11.34 5.75 -6.09
CA LEU A 140 -12.41 6.64 -6.55
C LEU A 140 -13.28 7.14 -5.39
N ALA A 141 -13.70 6.26 -4.48
CA ALA A 141 -14.47 6.63 -3.30
C ALA A 141 -13.66 7.48 -2.30
N ARG A 142 -12.34 7.25 -2.19
CA ARG A 142 -11.45 8.04 -1.34
C ARG A 142 -11.44 9.53 -1.70
N ARG A 143 -11.61 9.87 -2.99
CA ARG A 143 -11.75 11.26 -3.46
C ARG A 143 -12.97 12.00 -2.90
N PHE A 144 -13.94 11.28 -2.33
CA PHE A 144 -15.10 11.86 -1.65
C PHE A 144 -14.94 11.89 -0.12
N GLY A 145 -13.79 11.48 0.41
CA GLY A 145 -13.56 11.35 1.85
C GLY A 145 -13.99 10.00 2.43
N VAL A 146 -14.48 9.07 1.61
CA VAL A 146 -14.85 7.71 2.08
C VAL A 146 -13.58 6.93 2.43
N ARG A 147 -13.54 6.35 3.62
CA ARG A 147 -12.36 5.63 4.13
C ARG A 147 -12.73 4.43 4.99
N ALA A 148 -11.73 3.60 5.26
CA ALA A 148 -11.84 2.51 6.24
C ALA A 148 -12.23 3.05 7.63
N ALA A 149 -12.93 2.22 8.41
CA ALA A 149 -13.47 2.55 9.73
C ALA A 149 -14.49 3.71 9.74
N MET A 150 -15.05 4.06 8.58
CA MET A 150 -16.19 4.97 8.47
C MET A 150 -17.49 4.18 8.43
N PRO A 151 -18.55 4.60 9.13
CA PRO A 151 -19.88 4.01 8.97
C PRO A 151 -20.42 4.19 7.55
N GLY A 152 -21.00 3.13 6.97
CA GLY A 152 -21.50 3.15 5.59
C GLY A 152 -22.60 4.19 5.36
N PHE A 153 -23.45 4.45 6.35
CA PHE A 153 -24.48 5.50 6.25
C PHE A 153 -23.89 6.92 6.15
N ILE A 154 -22.73 7.18 6.77
CA ILE A 154 -22.01 8.45 6.64
C ILE A 154 -21.35 8.53 5.26
N ALA A 155 -20.71 7.45 4.83
CA ALA A 155 -20.08 7.36 3.52
C ALA A 155 -21.07 7.61 2.38
N LYS A 156 -22.31 7.09 2.50
CA LYS A 156 -23.40 7.36 1.56
C LYS A 156 -23.86 8.82 1.53
N LYS A 157 -23.74 9.56 2.64
CA LYS A 157 -23.99 11.01 2.65
C LYS A 157 -22.87 11.80 1.96
N LEU A 158 -21.63 11.32 2.06
CA LEU A 158 -20.49 11.91 1.34
C LEU A 158 -20.53 11.61 -0.16
N CYS A 159 -20.93 10.40 -0.52
CA CYS A 159 -21.03 9.93 -1.90
C CYS A 159 -22.34 9.13 -2.08
N PRO A 160 -23.42 9.76 -2.55
CA PRO A 160 -24.72 9.11 -2.75
C PRO A 160 -24.65 7.88 -3.67
N ASP A 161 -23.82 7.97 -4.71
CA ASP A 161 -23.59 6.93 -5.73
C ASP A 161 -22.67 5.79 -5.25
N LEU A 162 -22.19 5.82 -4.00
CA LEU A 162 -21.27 4.82 -3.46
C LEU A 162 -21.89 3.41 -3.47
N THR A 163 -21.24 2.45 -4.11
CA THR A 163 -21.67 1.04 -4.01
C THR A 163 -21.01 0.38 -2.81
N ILE A 164 -21.81 -0.19 -1.89
CA ILE A 164 -21.28 -0.92 -0.73
C ILE A 164 -21.44 -2.42 -0.99
N VAL A 165 -20.31 -3.12 -1.07
CA VAL A 165 -20.23 -4.56 -1.33
C VAL A 165 -20.00 -5.31 0.00
N PRO A 166 -20.71 -6.41 0.29
CA PRO A 166 -20.47 -7.23 1.48
C PRO A 166 -19.05 -7.84 1.49
N LEU A 167 -18.54 -8.14 2.69
CA LEU A 167 -17.25 -8.81 2.87
C LEU A 167 -17.29 -10.27 2.42
N ASN A 168 -16.25 -10.72 1.72
CA ASN A 168 -15.99 -12.13 1.41
C ASN A 168 -14.57 -12.55 1.81
N PHE A 169 -14.41 -12.98 3.07
CA PHE A 169 -13.09 -13.31 3.63
C PHE A 169 -12.41 -14.52 2.99
N ASP A 170 -13.18 -15.47 2.45
CA ASP A 170 -12.60 -16.66 1.82
C ASP A 170 -11.85 -16.29 0.54
N LYS A 171 -12.45 -15.42 -0.29
CA LYS A 171 -11.78 -14.84 -1.47
C LYS A 171 -10.51 -14.10 -1.09
N TYR A 172 -10.58 -13.24 -0.06
CA TYR A 172 -9.43 -12.43 0.35
C TYR A 172 -8.30 -13.31 0.89
N ARG A 173 -8.63 -14.40 1.58
CA ARG A 173 -7.63 -15.36 2.06
C ARG A 173 -7.00 -16.13 0.90
N ALA A 174 -7.78 -16.55 -0.11
CA ALA A 174 -7.25 -17.22 -1.28
C ALA A 174 -6.22 -16.36 -2.02
N VAL A 175 -6.56 -15.09 -2.31
CA VAL A 175 -5.64 -14.15 -2.95
C VAL A 175 -4.41 -13.87 -2.07
N SER A 176 -4.60 -13.74 -0.75
CA SER A 176 -3.47 -13.58 0.19
C SER A 176 -2.50 -14.75 0.11
N THR A 177 -2.99 -15.99 0.01
CA THR A 177 -2.16 -17.18 -0.17
C THR A 177 -1.38 -17.12 -1.48
N GLU A 178 -2.01 -16.77 -2.61
CA GLU A 178 -1.34 -16.65 -3.91
C GLU A 178 -0.19 -15.63 -3.89
N VAL A 179 -0.38 -14.50 -3.20
CA VAL A 179 0.64 -13.47 -3.01
C VAL A 179 1.77 -14.01 -2.12
N ARG A 180 1.44 -14.64 -1.00
CA ARG A 180 2.43 -15.19 -0.07
C ARG A 180 3.32 -16.26 -0.70
N GLU A 181 2.79 -17.06 -1.62
CA GLU A 181 3.59 -18.00 -2.41
C GLU A 181 4.67 -17.28 -3.23
N ILE A 182 4.36 -16.12 -3.83
CA ILE A 182 5.35 -15.32 -4.54
C ILE A 182 6.38 -14.74 -3.56
N LEU A 183 5.93 -14.22 -2.42
CA LEU A 183 6.80 -13.60 -1.42
C LEU A 183 7.81 -14.60 -0.83
N ALA A 184 7.42 -15.86 -0.67
CA ALA A 184 8.27 -16.93 -0.15
C ALA A 184 9.52 -17.21 -1.03
N ASP A 185 9.46 -16.90 -2.33
CA ASP A 185 10.63 -17.05 -3.23
C ASP A 185 11.74 -16.01 -2.96
N TYR A 186 11.39 -14.88 -2.35
CA TYR A 186 12.33 -13.79 -2.03
C TYR A 186 12.80 -13.85 -0.58
N ASP A 187 11.93 -14.30 0.33
CA ASP A 187 12.26 -14.56 1.72
C ASP A 187 11.35 -15.68 2.27
N PRO A 188 11.87 -16.90 2.52
CA PRO A 188 11.07 -17.99 3.05
C PRO A 188 10.60 -17.76 4.49
N ASN A 189 11.22 -16.81 5.22
CA ASN A 189 10.90 -16.47 6.61
C ASN A 189 10.18 -15.11 6.72
N PHE A 190 9.56 -14.64 5.62
CA PHE A 190 8.85 -13.37 5.60
C PHE A 190 7.80 -13.29 6.72
N LEU A 191 7.55 -12.07 7.21
CA LEU A 191 6.61 -11.81 8.30
C LEU A 191 5.28 -11.24 7.76
N PRO A 192 4.20 -12.04 7.66
CA PRO A 192 2.88 -11.53 7.34
C PRO A 192 2.30 -10.75 8.53
N LEU A 193 1.83 -9.53 8.30
CA LEU A 193 1.15 -8.70 9.31
C LEU A 193 -0.38 -8.84 9.24
N SER A 194 -0.91 -8.88 8.02
CA SER A 194 -2.33 -8.99 7.71
C SER A 194 -2.51 -9.88 6.46
N LEU A 195 -3.70 -9.86 5.84
CA LEU A 195 -3.92 -10.54 4.57
C LEU A 195 -3.23 -9.82 3.39
N ASP A 196 -3.04 -8.51 3.51
CA ASP A 196 -2.52 -7.62 2.47
C ASP A 196 -1.12 -7.06 2.74
N GLU A 197 -0.57 -7.23 3.94
CA GLU A 197 0.74 -6.67 4.31
C GLU A 197 1.75 -7.74 4.76
N ALA A 198 3.00 -7.59 4.34
CA ALA A 198 4.12 -8.43 4.78
C ALA A 198 5.46 -7.67 4.77
N TYR A 199 6.36 -8.06 5.68
CA TYR A 199 7.78 -7.68 5.65
C TYR A 199 8.63 -8.84 5.13
N LEU A 200 9.61 -8.53 4.29
CA LEU A 200 10.60 -9.47 3.77
C LEU A 200 12.01 -8.94 4.07
N ASP A 201 12.94 -9.83 4.41
CA ASP A 201 14.38 -9.55 4.42
C ASP A 201 15.01 -10.15 3.15
N ILE A 202 15.10 -9.36 2.08
CA ILE A 202 15.61 -9.84 0.78
C ILE A 202 17.13 -9.73 0.66
N THR A 203 17.83 -9.50 1.78
CA THR A 203 19.30 -9.29 1.79
C THR A 203 20.04 -10.47 1.16
N ASP A 204 19.65 -11.69 1.50
CA ASP A 204 20.32 -12.90 0.99
C ASP A 204 19.89 -13.20 -0.45
N HIS A 205 18.61 -13.02 -0.78
CA HIS A 205 18.12 -13.11 -2.16
C HIS A 205 18.90 -12.18 -3.10
N LEU A 206 19.17 -10.94 -2.70
CA LEU A 206 19.94 -10.00 -3.52
C LEU A 206 21.39 -10.46 -3.75
N LYS A 207 22.04 -11.06 -2.75
CA LYS A 207 23.41 -11.60 -2.93
C LYS A 207 23.43 -12.74 -3.94
N GLU A 208 22.45 -13.65 -3.86
CA GLU A 208 22.32 -14.75 -4.80
C GLU A 208 21.99 -14.24 -6.21
N ARG A 209 21.04 -13.29 -6.29
CA ARG A 209 20.56 -12.69 -7.53
C ARG A 209 21.68 -12.09 -8.37
N LEU A 210 22.73 -11.52 -7.76
CA LEU A 210 23.91 -11.00 -8.48
C LEU A 210 24.58 -12.03 -9.40
N SER A 211 24.45 -13.31 -9.09
CA SER A 211 25.01 -14.42 -9.88
C SER A 211 24.00 -15.07 -10.83
N TRP A 212 22.74 -14.60 -10.84
CA TRP A 212 21.69 -15.22 -11.64
C TRP A 212 21.81 -14.86 -13.13
N PRO A 213 21.68 -15.86 -14.02
CA PRO A 213 21.61 -15.58 -15.44
C PRO A 213 20.24 -14.93 -15.76
N GLU A 214 20.09 -14.42 -16.98
CA GLU A 214 18.90 -13.64 -17.35
C GLU A 214 17.63 -14.49 -17.35
N GLU A 215 17.72 -15.79 -17.67
CA GLU A 215 16.56 -16.68 -17.77
C GLU A 215 15.85 -16.86 -16.41
N LYS A 216 16.59 -16.77 -15.30
CA LYS A 216 16.02 -16.81 -13.94
C LYS A 216 15.28 -15.53 -13.54
N ARG A 217 15.43 -14.46 -14.32
CA ARG A 217 14.83 -13.13 -14.07
C ARG A 217 13.90 -12.71 -15.20
N GLN A 218 13.57 -13.63 -16.09
CA GLN A 218 12.72 -13.41 -17.24
C GLN A 218 11.34 -14.03 -16.99
N TYR A 219 10.29 -13.26 -17.26
CA TYR A 219 8.92 -13.67 -17.05
C TYR A 219 8.07 -13.34 -18.27
N VAL A 220 7.16 -14.25 -18.62
CA VAL A 220 6.20 -14.08 -19.72
C VAL A 220 5.06 -13.16 -19.27
N ILE A 221 4.70 -12.19 -20.11
CA ILE A 221 3.53 -11.34 -19.89
C ILE A 221 2.28 -12.09 -20.33
N ARG A 222 1.33 -12.29 -19.41
CA ARG A 222 0.02 -12.86 -19.75
C ARG A 222 -0.84 -11.75 -20.36
N THR A 223 -0.92 -11.71 -21.70
CA THR A 223 -1.91 -10.87 -22.39
C THR A 223 -3.25 -11.59 -22.38
N GLY A 224 -4.24 -11.00 -21.72
CA GLY A 224 -5.52 -11.64 -21.48
C GLY A 224 -6.28 -11.96 -22.76
N ASN A 225 -6.19 -13.22 -23.18
CA ASN A 225 -7.26 -14.00 -23.81
C ASN A 225 -7.10 -15.44 -23.25
N VAL A 226 -8.14 -15.92 -22.57
CA VAL A 226 -8.15 -17.21 -21.87
C VAL A 226 -8.38 -18.33 -22.87
N MET A 227 -7.66 -19.45 -22.78
CA MET A 227 -8.21 -20.76 -22.43
C MET A 227 -7.09 -21.82 -22.30
N GLU A 228 -7.31 -22.69 -21.31
CA GLU A 228 -6.62 -23.95 -20.97
C GLU A 228 -5.37 -23.87 -20.06
N GLU A 229 -5.59 -24.31 -18.81
CA GLU A 229 -4.57 -25.00 -18.03
C GLU A 229 -4.16 -26.27 -18.79
N GLU A 230 -2.97 -26.25 -19.39
CA GLU A 230 -2.19 -27.46 -19.56
C GLU A 230 -0.93 -27.34 -18.71
N THR A 231 -0.83 -28.23 -17.73
CA THR A 231 0.41 -28.60 -17.05
C THR A 231 1.42 -29.06 -18.10
N LEU A 232 2.46 -28.26 -18.35
CA LEU A 232 3.66 -28.71 -19.05
C LEU A 232 4.80 -28.85 -18.04
N ASP A 233 4.98 -30.09 -17.59
CA ASP A 233 6.22 -30.58 -17.02
C ASP A 233 7.32 -30.56 -18.10
N GLY A 234 8.44 -29.91 -17.79
CA GLY A 234 9.76 -30.35 -18.23
C GLY A 234 10.32 -29.80 -19.56
N ALA A 235 11.63 -29.56 -19.49
CA ALA A 235 12.61 -29.30 -20.56
C ALA A 235 12.71 -27.84 -21.04
N GLY A 236 13.86 -27.24 -20.74
CA GLY A 236 14.18 -25.86 -21.07
C GLY A 236 14.37 -25.62 -22.56
N GLU A 237 13.81 -24.52 -23.03
CA GLU A 237 14.16 -23.92 -24.31
C GLU A 237 14.99 -22.67 -24.03
N GLN A 238 16.27 -22.76 -24.36
CA GLN A 238 17.22 -21.64 -24.31
C GLN A 238 16.87 -20.63 -25.40
N CYS A 239 16.65 -19.38 -25.00
CA CYS A 239 16.58 -18.26 -25.93
C CYS A 239 17.99 -17.95 -26.45
N THR A 240 18.36 -18.51 -27.61
CA THR A 240 19.61 -18.14 -28.30
C THR A 240 19.29 -17.23 -29.48
N SER A 241 19.98 -16.09 -29.51
CA SER A 241 19.90 -15.11 -30.61
C SER A 241 20.70 -15.63 -31.82
N PRO A 242 20.15 -15.66 -33.05
CA PRO A 242 20.92 -16.07 -34.21
C PRO A 242 21.56 -14.87 -34.92
N VAL A 243 22.83 -15.04 -35.26
CA VAL A 243 23.60 -14.17 -36.15
C VAL A 243 23.23 -14.47 -37.61
N LEU A 244 23.07 -13.41 -38.40
CA LEU A 244 22.73 -13.29 -39.83
C LEU A 244 23.55 -14.20 -40.79
N PHE A 245 22.91 -14.80 -41.80
CA PHE A 245 23.00 -14.47 -43.26
C PHE A 245 22.14 -15.44 -44.14
N ASP A 246 21.36 -14.83 -45.06
CA ASP A 246 20.60 -15.26 -46.28
C ASP A 246 20.50 -16.75 -46.70
N ASP A 247 19.40 -17.29 -47.26
CA ASP A 247 18.62 -16.82 -48.43
C ASP A 247 17.34 -17.66 -48.70
N SER A 248 16.25 -17.01 -49.13
CA SER A 248 15.11 -17.51 -49.94
C SER A 248 13.92 -18.33 -49.32
N PRO A 249 12.70 -18.23 -49.91
CA PRO A 249 11.47 -18.00 -49.15
C PRO A 249 10.42 -19.12 -49.24
N SER A 250 9.77 -19.43 -48.13
CA SER A 250 8.32 -19.77 -48.04
C SER A 250 8.01 -20.40 -46.69
N THR A 251 7.22 -19.71 -45.86
CA THR A 251 6.00 -20.16 -45.17
C THR A 251 5.71 -19.16 -44.07
N THR A 252 4.50 -18.61 -44.08
CA THR A 252 3.98 -17.74 -43.03
C THR A 252 3.77 -18.57 -41.75
N ASP A 253 4.81 -18.68 -40.95
CA ASP A 253 4.66 -19.03 -39.54
C ASP A 253 4.29 -17.74 -38.80
N GLU A 254 3.02 -17.64 -38.39
CA GLU A 254 2.60 -16.68 -37.38
C GLU A 254 3.29 -17.07 -36.05
N GLN A 255 4.53 -16.64 -35.89
CA GLN A 255 5.21 -16.67 -34.60
C GLN A 255 4.42 -15.74 -33.66
N ASN A 256 3.62 -16.35 -32.79
CA ASN A 256 3.09 -15.69 -31.61
C ASN A 256 4.27 -15.17 -30.79
N ASP A 257 4.61 -13.90 -30.97
CA ASP A 257 5.72 -13.23 -30.30
C ASP A 257 5.40 -13.16 -28.79
N VAL A 258 5.88 -14.15 -28.04
CA VAL A 258 5.67 -14.25 -26.59
C VAL A 258 6.41 -13.10 -25.93
N LYS A 259 5.67 -12.09 -25.48
CA LYS A 259 6.26 -10.93 -24.83
C LYS A 259 6.82 -11.31 -23.46
N CYS A 260 8.14 -11.28 -23.34
CA CYS A 260 8.87 -11.49 -22.09
C CYS A 260 9.40 -10.17 -21.52
N VAL A 261 9.52 -10.11 -20.19
CA VAL A 261 10.17 -9.01 -19.45
C VAL A 261 11.28 -9.59 -18.61
N THR A 262 12.46 -8.98 -18.68
CA THR A 262 13.62 -9.34 -17.85
C THR A 262 13.86 -8.26 -16.81
N PHE A 263 14.01 -8.66 -15.54
CA PHE A 263 14.28 -7.74 -14.43
C PHE A 263 15.78 -7.69 -14.10
N GLY A 264 16.28 -6.50 -13.79
CA GLY A 264 17.68 -6.28 -13.44
C GLY A 264 18.11 -6.89 -12.10
N LEU A 265 19.32 -6.56 -11.69
CA LEU A 265 19.96 -7.07 -10.46
C LEU A 265 19.77 -6.16 -9.26
N SER A 266 19.23 -4.96 -9.46
CA SER A 266 19.09 -3.98 -8.38
C SER A 266 18.00 -4.40 -7.39
N THR A 267 18.04 -3.82 -6.19
CA THR A 267 16.95 -3.96 -5.21
C THR A 267 15.62 -3.51 -5.79
N GLU A 268 15.61 -2.39 -6.52
CA GLU A 268 14.39 -1.85 -7.15
C GLU A 268 13.84 -2.82 -8.19
N ASP A 269 14.70 -3.45 -9.00
CA ASP A 269 14.30 -4.46 -9.97
C ASP A 269 13.69 -5.69 -9.30
N ALA A 270 14.27 -6.17 -8.19
CA ALA A 270 13.72 -7.29 -7.45
C ALA A 270 12.33 -6.97 -6.87
N VAL A 271 12.12 -5.73 -6.37
CA VAL A 271 10.81 -5.29 -5.89
C VAL A 271 9.81 -5.08 -7.04
N ASN A 272 10.25 -4.54 -8.17
CA ASN A 272 9.40 -4.41 -9.34
C ASN A 272 9.00 -5.77 -9.92
N GLU A 273 9.92 -6.75 -9.90
CA GLU A 273 9.65 -8.14 -10.25
C GLU A 273 8.60 -8.74 -9.31
N MET A 274 8.74 -8.59 -7.99
CA MET A 274 7.73 -9.03 -7.00
C MET A 274 6.35 -8.47 -7.33
N ARG A 275 6.25 -7.16 -7.53
CA ARG A 275 4.98 -6.47 -7.85
C ARG A 275 4.40 -6.93 -9.18
N PHE A 276 5.25 -7.10 -10.20
CA PHE A 276 4.84 -7.62 -11.49
C PHE A 276 4.27 -9.04 -11.37
N ARG A 277 4.97 -9.96 -10.69
CA ARG A 277 4.49 -11.33 -10.47
C ARG A 277 3.17 -11.36 -9.72
N ILE A 278 3.00 -10.50 -8.71
CA ILE A 278 1.74 -10.35 -7.97
C ILE A 278 0.62 -9.91 -8.93
N GLU A 279 0.85 -8.89 -9.76
CA GLU A 279 -0.14 -8.40 -10.71
C GLU A 279 -0.49 -9.46 -11.77
N GLN A 280 0.49 -10.16 -12.33
CA GLN A 280 0.27 -11.21 -13.32
C GLN A 280 -0.51 -12.41 -12.77
N LYS A 281 -0.30 -12.76 -11.49
CA LYS A 281 -0.98 -13.90 -10.85
C LYS A 281 -2.38 -13.52 -10.35
N THR A 282 -2.51 -12.36 -9.72
CA THR A 282 -3.74 -11.99 -8.97
C THR A 282 -4.61 -10.96 -9.68
N THR A 283 -4.10 -10.28 -10.72
CA THR A 283 -4.71 -9.09 -11.37
C THR A 283 -4.88 -7.89 -10.41
N ILE A 284 -4.17 -7.89 -9.28
CA ILE A 284 -4.23 -6.84 -8.26
C ILE A 284 -2.84 -6.22 -8.10
N THR A 285 -2.79 -4.91 -7.92
CA THR A 285 -1.54 -4.18 -7.74
C THR A 285 -1.13 -4.12 -6.26
N ALA A 286 0.18 -3.99 -6.04
CA ALA A 286 0.76 -3.78 -4.73
C ALA A 286 1.71 -2.58 -4.76
N SER A 287 1.80 -1.91 -3.61
CA SER A 287 2.81 -0.91 -3.30
C SER A 287 3.88 -1.53 -2.42
N ALA A 288 5.10 -1.00 -2.49
CA ALA A 288 6.22 -1.51 -1.71
C ALA A 288 7.11 -0.38 -1.18
N GLY A 289 7.65 -0.54 0.03
CA GLY A 289 8.69 0.31 0.61
C GLY A 289 9.98 -0.49 0.79
N ILE A 290 11.13 0.12 0.47
CA ILE A 290 12.47 -0.47 0.66
C ILE A 290 13.16 0.29 1.78
N GLU A 291 13.55 -0.42 2.84
CA GLU A 291 14.05 0.15 4.08
C GLU A 291 15.24 -0.66 4.62
N CYS A 292 16.11 -0.05 5.41
CA CYS A 292 17.21 -0.79 6.05
C CYS A 292 16.79 -1.55 7.32
N ARG A 293 15.54 -1.37 7.79
CA ARG A 293 15.03 -1.99 9.02
C ARG A 293 13.51 -2.01 9.04
N ALA A 294 12.93 -3.12 9.50
CA ALA A 294 11.49 -3.21 9.76
C ALA A 294 11.02 -2.16 10.80
N GLY A 295 9.88 -1.53 10.54
CA GLY A 295 9.27 -0.51 11.40
C GLY A 295 9.48 0.94 10.94
N LEU A 296 10.20 1.18 9.84
CA LEU A 296 10.34 2.47 9.18
C LEU A 296 9.26 2.70 8.11
N LYS A 297 8.03 2.19 8.33
CA LYS A 297 6.84 2.17 7.43
C LYS A 297 6.48 3.50 6.75
N ILE A 298 7.15 4.58 7.10
CA ILE A 298 7.05 5.92 6.54
C ILE A 298 7.31 5.93 5.03
N SER A 299 8.16 5.03 4.50
CA SER A 299 8.47 4.98 3.05
C SER A 299 7.28 4.55 2.17
N ARG A 300 6.19 4.04 2.76
CA ARG A 300 5.01 3.53 2.06
C ARG A 300 3.98 4.61 1.71
N ASP A 301 3.72 5.52 2.66
CA ASP A 301 2.66 6.54 2.52
C ASP A 301 3.17 7.78 1.73
N ILE A 302 4.49 7.86 1.53
CA ILE A 302 5.13 8.73 0.56
C ILE A 302 5.44 7.83 -0.65
N CYS A 303 4.58 7.81 -1.66
CA CYS A 303 4.98 7.33 -2.97
C CYS A 303 6.18 8.17 -3.42
N PHE A 304 7.41 7.70 -3.18
CA PHE A 304 8.54 8.15 -3.96
C PHE A 304 8.26 7.65 -5.39
N TRP A 305 7.72 8.58 -6.18
CA TRP A 305 7.52 8.42 -7.61
C TRP A 305 8.86 8.04 -8.25
N PHE A 306 9.05 6.75 -8.52
CA PHE A 306 9.64 6.35 -9.79
C PHE A 306 8.50 5.82 -10.64
N SER A 307 7.90 6.76 -11.38
CA SER A 307 7.01 6.50 -12.48
C SER A 307 7.65 5.42 -13.36
N TRP A 308 7.09 4.21 -13.35
CA TRP A 308 7.21 3.37 -14.53
C TRP A 308 6.52 4.16 -15.64
N PRO A 309 7.21 4.59 -16.70
CA PRO A 309 6.52 5.35 -17.73
C PRO A 309 5.45 4.44 -18.32
N LEU A 310 4.20 4.91 -18.24
CA LEU A 310 3.03 4.49 -19.01
C LEU A 310 3.25 4.57 -20.55
N LYS A 311 4.50 4.52 -21.04
CA LYS A 311 4.86 4.54 -22.47
C LYS A 311 4.66 3.20 -23.17
N ALA A 312 4.50 2.09 -22.46
CA ALA A 312 4.20 0.80 -23.10
C ALA A 312 2.71 0.61 -23.49
N ARG A 313 1.85 1.62 -23.29
CA ARG A 313 0.42 1.59 -23.72
C ARG A 313 0.10 2.42 -24.97
N SER A 314 1.11 2.93 -25.69
CA SER A 314 0.90 3.80 -26.87
C SER A 314 1.26 3.19 -28.22
N VAL A 315 1.50 1.88 -28.31
CA VAL A 315 1.64 1.20 -29.60
C VAL A 315 0.55 0.14 -29.72
N LEU A 316 -0.70 0.61 -29.89
CA LEU A 316 -1.84 -0.10 -30.46
C LEU A 316 -3.07 0.83 -30.38
N SER A 317 -3.09 1.86 -31.24
CA SER A 317 -4.33 2.37 -31.86
C SER A 317 -3.98 3.32 -33.03
N ILE A 318 -3.98 2.75 -34.23
CA ILE A 318 -4.51 3.32 -35.49
C ILE A 318 -3.95 4.69 -35.95
N ALA A 319 -2.97 4.62 -36.85
CA ALA A 319 -3.06 5.13 -38.23
C ALA A 319 -2.04 4.37 -39.10
#